data_AF-C9ZWA1-F1
#
_entry.id   AF-C9ZWA1-F1
#
_cell.length_a   1.000
_cell.length_b   1.000
_cell.length_c   1.000
_cell.angle_alpha   90.00
_cell.angle_beta   90.00
_cell.angle_gamma   90.00
#
_symmetry.space_group_name_H-M   'P 1'
#
loop_
_entity.id
_entity.type
_entity.pdbx_description
1 polymer ?
#
loop_
_entity_poly.entity_id
_entity_poly.type
_entity_poly.pdbx_seq_one_letter_code
_entity_poly.pdbx_strand_id
1 'polypeptide(L)'
;MKRGSDGCGPDASHPSLCFHREVLTCLQWSVIRRDFLEKLRFTPLLRFAEPNKLWRHSNEALGKWILSQVARDTSNGMTSNDIIASTSSSCITPSLSCAMSSFFPSDDALSRGTYDEQLIRDLSMKCTTPSNQETIKCITQLVKEFNLAERCKRATSEVQRQMANVTLSSVCVPVIRTIAANDEKNRTAVQRRIQGAIATIDVVWSRNIPRDARSGCPQVSIPLAAYKKLDMSYRQFGGKSDEEKYPRLSYEKCFTLRAATLALRYECCLATGSLQLCADLRLKQHLHANGYRVIDLCASPINAYMGEPKEGSYLVGESRAEEKSSSEVNDSFIGCENTPNHFCSAFPDTDCYFGSLGSVLKFDVVQAYNTPQINPDKRPLLLTLDVPYDEDLCERIFLKLVSDMKRVETELATMEGSVNTDLVVADYVLVLPLWWEVPLEIKKRLFSCPNGSGEEASATGNIEGKEDEEEVLKRVIRERSALLKEGHVLPYEWPVKLAAAAGEKWPCFDGVFVGGSYEYFCTITNKRLSGVTATEVIGLEQPRSVRGGNSLPSLRTSLDSFYGRQVTAAGR
;
A
#
# COMPACT_ATOMS: atom_id res chain seq x y z
N MET A 1 33.02 -12.00 39.74
CA MET A 1 32.61 -11.45 38.43
C MET A 1 31.25 -12.01 38.08
N LYS A 2 30.18 -11.23 38.19
CA LYS A 2 28.83 -11.61 37.73
C LYS A 2 28.84 -11.55 36.21
N ARG A 3 28.39 -12.62 35.54
CA ARG A 3 28.16 -12.63 34.09
C ARG A 3 27.20 -11.47 33.79
N GLY A 4 27.65 -10.53 32.96
CA GLY A 4 26.80 -9.47 32.43
C GLY A 4 25.64 -10.08 31.66
N SER A 5 24.52 -9.37 31.63
CA SER A 5 23.30 -9.76 30.94
C SER A 5 23.55 -10.00 29.45
N ASP A 6 23.74 -11.25 29.06
CA ASP A 6 23.76 -11.71 27.67
C ASP A 6 22.37 -11.52 27.05
N GLY A 7 22.02 -10.32 26.54
CA GLY A 7 20.95 -10.05 25.54
C GLY A 7 19.54 -10.66 25.73
N CYS A 8 19.25 -11.33 26.83
CA CYS A 8 18.15 -12.29 27.00
C CYS A 8 16.93 -11.70 27.73
N GLY A 9 16.95 -10.39 28.01
CA GLY A 9 15.83 -9.71 28.66
C GLY A 9 14.69 -9.44 27.67
N PRO A 10 13.42 -9.53 28.08
CA PRO A 10 12.31 -9.05 27.26
C PRO A 10 12.50 -7.56 26.98
N ASP A 11 12.75 -7.20 25.72
CA ASP A 11 12.79 -5.82 25.26
C ASP A 11 11.50 -5.44 24.52
N ALA A 12 11.34 -4.16 24.20
CA ALA A 12 10.14 -3.66 23.51
C ALA A 12 9.91 -4.26 22.10
N SER A 13 10.94 -4.88 21.51
CA SER A 13 10.92 -5.50 20.17
C SER A 13 10.83 -7.02 20.20
N HIS A 14 10.75 -7.64 21.38
CA HIS A 14 10.64 -9.07 21.55
C HIS A 14 9.36 -9.59 20.85
N PRO A 15 9.42 -10.60 19.96
CA PRO A 15 8.29 -10.99 19.10
C PRO A 15 6.98 -11.23 19.86
N SER A 16 7.05 -11.88 21.03
CA SER A 16 5.86 -12.13 21.86
C SER A 16 5.24 -10.86 22.47
N LEU A 17 6.06 -9.86 22.82
CA LEU A 17 5.56 -8.58 23.33
C LEU A 17 4.98 -7.72 22.19
N CYS A 18 5.60 -7.75 21.00
CA CYS A 18 5.05 -7.09 19.82
C CYS A 18 3.66 -7.65 19.46
N PHE A 19 3.53 -8.97 19.40
CA PHE A 19 2.24 -9.61 19.10
C PHE A 19 1.19 -9.25 20.16
N HIS A 20 1.53 -9.33 21.45
CA HIS A 20 0.59 -8.97 22.52
C HIS A 20 0.19 -7.50 22.46
N ARG A 21 1.14 -6.59 22.21
CA ARG A 21 0.86 -5.16 22.01
C ARG A 21 -0.12 -4.95 20.86
N GLU A 22 0.09 -5.64 19.73
CA GLU A 22 -0.80 -5.51 18.57
C GLU A 22 -2.22 -6.00 18.86
N VAL A 23 -2.38 -7.07 19.65
CA VAL A 23 -3.70 -7.51 20.14
C VAL A 23 -4.37 -6.39 20.94
N LEU A 24 -3.64 -5.74 21.85
CA LEU A 24 -4.19 -4.61 22.64
C LEU A 24 -4.55 -3.42 21.75
N THR A 25 -3.70 -3.09 20.78
CA THR A 25 -3.97 -2.07 19.75
C THR A 25 -5.26 -2.37 18.99
N CYS A 26 -5.42 -3.61 18.50
CA CYS A 26 -6.64 -4.06 17.81
C CYS A 26 -7.89 -3.85 18.65
N LEU A 27 -7.83 -4.15 19.95
CA LEU A 27 -8.96 -3.99 20.86
C LEU A 27 -9.32 -2.52 21.05
N GLN A 28 -8.35 -1.66 21.33
CA GLN A 28 -8.60 -0.22 21.49
C GLN A 28 -9.15 0.40 20.21
N TRP A 29 -8.60 0.03 19.06
CA TRP A 29 -9.08 0.52 17.78
C TRP A 29 -10.50 0.03 17.45
N SER A 30 -10.82 -1.21 17.81
CA SER A 30 -12.17 -1.77 17.64
C SER A 30 -13.22 -1.03 18.48
N VAL A 31 -12.85 -0.53 19.66
CA VAL A 31 -13.72 0.35 20.48
C VAL A 31 -13.95 1.67 19.75
N ILE A 32 -12.89 2.34 19.29
CA ILE A 32 -13.00 3.61 18.57
C ILE A 32 -13.90 3.47 17.32
N ARG A 33 -13.70 2.42 16.52
CA ARG A 33 -14.52 2.15 15.33
C ARG A 33 -16.00 1.95 15.66
N ARG A 34 -16.28 1.20 16.73
CA ARG A 34 -17.65 0.93 17.17
C ARG A 34 -18.34 2.21 17.63
N ASP A 35 -17.67 2.99 18.48
CA ASP A 35 -18.18 4.28 18.96
C ASP A 35 -18.43 5.24 17.80
N PHE A 36 -17.53 5.29 16.82
CA PHE A 36 -17.70 6.17 15.65
C PHE A 36 -18.88 5.74 14.79
N LEU A 37 -18.99 4.44 14.48
CA LEU A 37 -20.12 3.89 13.73
C LEU A 37 -21.44 4.14 14.46
N GLU A 38 -21.47 4.00 15.78
CA GLU A 38 -22.63 4.30 16.60
C GLU A 38 -23.04 5.77 16.50
N LYS A 39 -22.07 6.69 16.61
CA LYS A 39 -22.30 8.13 16.42
C LYS A 39 -22.89 8.40 15.03
N LEU A 40 -22.29 7.89 13.96
CA LEU A 40 -22.79 8.07 12.59
C LEU A 40 -24.23 7.57 12.43
N ARG A 41 -24.61 6.46 13.08
CA ARG A 41 -25.96 5.88 12.99
C ARG A 41 -27.03 6.69 13.72
N PHE A 42 -26.67 7.30 14.85
CA PHE A 42 -27.62 7.99 15.71
C PHE A 42 -27.70 9.50 15.49
N THR A 43 -26.88 10.06 14.59
CA THR A 43 -26.97 11.46 14.21
C THR A 43 -28.16 11.70 13.25
N PRO A 44 -29.22 12.41 13.68
CA PRO A 44 -30.50 12.44 12.94
C PRO A 44 -30.45 13.05 11.55
N LEU A 45 -29.52 13.98 11.31
CA LEU A 45 -29.37 14.68 10.03
C LEU A 45 -28.58 13.87 8.99
N LEU A 46 -27.90 12.80 9.39
CA LEU A 46 -27.08 12.01 8.48
C LEU A 46 -27.89 10.85 7.90
N ARG A 47 -28.12 10.91 6.58
CA ARG A 47 -28.72 9.82 5.81
C ARG A 47 -27.70 9.30 4.81
N PHE A 48 -27.38 8.02 4.91
CA PHE A 48 -26.40 7.37 4.03
C PHE A 48 -27.10 6.71 2.85
N ALA A 49 -26.51 6.81 1.66
CA ALA A 49 -27.02 6.17 0.45
C ALA A 49 -27.05 4.64 0.59
N GLU A 50 -26.04 4.08 1.29
CA GLU A 50 -25.92 2.64 1.54
C GLU A 50 -25.84 2.34 3.05
N PRO A 51 -26.96 2.45 3.80
CA PRO A 51 -26.94 2.33 5.26
C PRO A 51 -26.45 0.95 5.75
N ASN A 52 -26.72 -0.11 4.99
CA ASN A 52 -26.25 -1.47 5.28
C ASN A 52 -24.73 -1.63 5.12
N LYS A 53 -24.07 -0.72 4.41
CA LYS A 53 -22.61 -0.70 4.20
C LYS A 53 -21.90 0.37 5.04
N LEU A 54 -22.62 1.10 5.89
CA LEU A 54 -22.05 2.20 6.71
C LEU A 54 -20.85 1.75 7.56
N TRP A 55 -20.87 0.53 8.10
CA TRP A 55 -19.74 -0.03 8.84
C TRP A 55 -18.46 -0.12 7.99
N ARG A 56 -18.59 -0.43 6.70
CA ARG A 56 -17.47 -0.51 5.75
C ARG A 56 -16.95 0.88 5.43
N HIS A 57 -17.85 1.83 5.11
CA HIS A 57 -17.48 3.20 4.79
C HIS A 57 -16.81 3.90 5.98
N SER A 58 -17.32 3.68 7.19
CA SER A 58 -16.72 4.16 8.44
C SER A 58 -15.31 3.59 8.64
N ASN A 59 -15.13 2.27 8.49
CA ASN A 59 -13.82 1.64 8.63
C ASN A 59 -12.80 2.11 7.60
N GLU A 60 -13.24 2.33 6.35
CA GLU A 60 -12.42 2.85 5.27
C GLU A 60 -11.95 4.28 5.57
N ALA A 61 -12.88 5.18 5.92
CA ALA A 61 -12.56 6.58 6.19
C ALA A 61 -11.65 6.73 7.43
N LEU A 62 -11.90 5.97 8.50
CA LEU A 62 -11.02 5.93 9.67
C LEU A 62 -9.65 5.32 9.35
N GLY A 63 -9.59 4.33 8.47
CA GLY A 63 -8.35 3.71 8.02
C GLY A 63 -7.46 4.67 7.23
N LYS A 64 -8.05 5.43 6.30
CA LYS A 64 -7.37 6.53 5.59
C LYS A 64 -6.85 7.57 6.57
N TRP A 65 -7.69 8.03 7.49
CA TRP A 65 -7.27 9.02 8.48
C TRP A 65 -6.05 8.56 9.29
N ILE A 66 -6.04 7.31 9.78
CA ILE A 66 -4.87 6.76 10.50
C ILE A 66 -3.63 6.71 9.61
N LEU A 67 -3.75 6.25 8.35
CA LEU A 67 -2.62 6.19 7.42
C LEU A 67 -2.01 7.58 7.17
N SER A 68 -2.83 8.58 6.88
CA SER A 68 -2.41 9.97 6.76
C SER A 68 -1.67 10.46 8.02
N GLN A 69 -2.23 10.22 9.21
CA GLN A 69 -1.60 10.68 10.45
C GLN A 69 -0.29 9.94 10.77
N VAL A 70 -0.20 8.63 10.51
CA VAL A 70 1.04 7.86 10.69
C VAL A 70 2.10 8.31 9.69
N ALA A 71 1.72 8.60 8.45
CA ALA A 71 2.65 9.17 7.47
C ALA A 71 3.19 10.53 7.93
N ARG A 72 2.35 11.40 8.52
CA ARG A 72 2.75 12.68 9.14
C ARG A 72 3.66 12.51 10.34
N ASP A 73 3.48 11.45 11.13
CA ASP A 73 4.34 11.14 12.27
C ASP A 73 5.78 10.85 11.83
N THR A 74 5.92 10.21 10.68
CA THR A 74 7.26 9.94 10.15
C THR A 74 8.01 11.23 9.81
N SER A 75 7.39 12.34 9.38
CA SER A 75 8.10 13.46 8.73
C SER A 75 9.28 14.10 9.50
N ASN A 76 9.39 13.97 10.83
CA ASN A 76 10.41 14.68 11.62
C ASN A 76 11.39 13.80 12.43
N GLY A 77 11.30 12.46 12.34
CA GLY A 77 11.96 11.58 13.34
C GLY A 77 13.19 10.75 12.91
N MET A 78 13.62 10.75 11.65
CA MET A 78 14.83 10.00 11.25
C MET A 78 15.85 10.97 10.67
N THR A 79 16.97 11.15 11.36
CA THR A 79 18.17 11.67 10.73
C THR A 79 18.81 10.54 9.93
N SER A 80 19.39 10.85 8.78
CA SER A 80 20.06 9.89 7.87
C SER A 80 21.13 9.02 8.54
N ASN A 81 21.55 9.36 9.76
CA ASN A 81 22.55 8.65 10.55
C ASN A 81 22.05 7.33 11.17
N ASP A 82 20.75 7.14 11.38
CA ASP A 82 20.22 5.89 12.00
C ASP A 82 20.30 4.68 11.06
N ILE A 83 20.36 4.91 9.75
CA ILE A 83 20.56 3.87 8.73
C ILE A 83 22.06 3.54 8.58
N ILE A 84 22.96 4.48 8.94
CA ILE A 84 24.42 4.28 8.89
C ILE A 84 24.89 3.35 10.02
N ALA A 85 24.25 3.38 11.18
CA ALA A 85 24.61 2.51 12.31
C ALA A 85 24.19 1.04 12.14
N SER A 86 23.26 0.74 11.23
CA SER A 86 22.74 -0.61 10.96
C SER A 86 23.41 -1.32 9.78
N THR A 87 24.26 -0.62 9.02
CA THR A 87 24.83 -1.07 7.74
C THR A 87 26.30 -1.49 7.80
N SER A 88 26.95 -1.37 8.96
CA SER A 88 28.30 -1.94 9.21
C SER A 88 28.27 -3.43 9.55
N SER A 89 27.08 -4.03 9.66
CA SER A 89 26.87 -5.48 9.71
C SER A 89 26.32 -5.97 8.37
N SER A 90 26.60 -7.22 7.99
CA SER A 90 26.20 -7.85 6.73
C SER A 90 24.69 -7.98 6.47
N CYS A 91 23.86 -7.39 7.33
CA CYS A 91 22.41 -7.43 7.31
C CYS A 91 21.89 -6.00 7.55
N ILE A 92 20.92 -5.50 6.76
CA ILE A 92 20.14 -4.31 7.14
C ILE A 92 19.37 -4.70 8.39
N THR A 93 19.91 -4.38 9.56
CA THR A 93 19.30 -4.72 10.84
C THR A 93 18.15 -3.75 11.11
N PRO A 94 17.00 -4.22 11.63
CA PRO A 94 15.97 -3.35 12.17
C PRO A 94 16.59 -2.43 13.22
N SER A 95 16.72 -1.13 12.92
CA SER A 95 17.27 -0.18 13.88
C SER A 95 16.34 -0.06 15.10
N LEU A 96 16.88 0.34 16.26
CA LEU A 96 16.06 0.69 17.42
C LEU A 96 15.01 1.77 17.10
N SER A 97 15.28 2.64 16.10
CA SER A 97 14.33 3.67 15.64
C SER A 97 13.14 3.09 14.87
N CYS A 98 13.27 1.92 14.21
CA CYS A 98 12.13 1.22 13.61
C CYS A 98 11.14 0.73 14.67
N ALA A 99 11.61 0.34 15.86
CA ALA A 99 10.78 -0.19 16.95
C ALA A 99 9.89 0.88 17.65
N MET A 100 10.03 2.15 17.28
CA MET A 100 9.29 3.28 17.87
C MET A 100 8.06 3.70 17.06
N SER A 101 7.89 3.21 15.83
CA SER A 101 6.66 3.46 15.07
C SER A 101 5.50 2.65 15.68
N SER A 102 4.31 3.23 15.67
CA SER A 102 3.12 2.68 16.32
C SER A 102 1.92 2.82 15.40
N PHE A 103 0.92 1.95 15.55
CA PHE A 103 -0.32 2.05 14.79
C PHE A 103 -1.06 3.39 15.04
N PHE A 104 -1.05 3.85 16.29
CA PHE A 104 -1.63 5.15 16.64
C PHE A 104 -0.59 6.26 16.41
N PRO A 105 -0.99 7.42 15.87
CA PRO A 105 -0.07 8.54 15.69
C PRO A 105 0.48 9.05 17.02
N SER A 106 1.74 9.49 17.04
CA SER A 106 2.37 10.07 18.22
C SER A 106 1.74 11.40 18.64
N ASP A 107 1.98 11.80 19.89
CA ASP A 107 1.57 13.11 20.40
C ASP A 107 2.18 14.27 19.59
N ASP A 108 3.42 14.11 19.14
CA ASP A 108 4.12 15.09 18.31
C ASP A 108 3.41 15.25 16.96
N ALA A 109 3.06 14.15 16.29
CA ALA A 109 2.28 14.18 15.06
C ALA A 109 0.92 14.87 15.24
N LEU A 110 0.18 14.50 16.29
CA LEU A 110 -1.14 15.05 16.56
C LEU A 110 -1.09 16.52 17.00
N SER A 111 0.00 16.97 17.64
CA SER A 111 0.17 18.37 18.06
C SER A 111 0.35 19.33 16.89
N ARG A 112 0.84 18.83 15.74
CA ARG A 112 0.99 19.60 14.50
C ARG A 112 -0.32 19.77 13.71
N GLY A 113 -1.41 19.18 14.20
CA GLY A 113 -2.71 19.22 13.55
C GLY A 113 -3.03 17.95 12.77
N THR A 114 -4.33 17.64 12.71
CA THR A 114 -4.88 16.49 11.99
C THR A 114 -5.30 16.89 10.57
N TYR A 115 -5.67 15.90 9.75
CA TYR A 115 -6.32 16.11 8.46
C TYR A 115 -7.72 15.51 8.49
N ASP A 116 -8.61 16.19 9.21
CA ASP A 116 -9.99 15.73 9.41
C ASP A 116 -10.85 15.97 8.16
N GLU A 117 -10.39 16.84 7.25
CA GLU A 117 -11.10 17.22 6.03
C GLU A 117 -11.31 16.02 5.09
N GLN A 118 -10.33 15.12 4.97
CA GLN A 118 -10.50 13.86 4.22
C GLN A 118 -11.63 13.02 4.81
N LEU A 119 -11.67 12.88 6.14
CA LEU A 119 -12.68 12.09 6.83
C LEU A 119 -14.08 12.71 6.62
N ILE A 120 -14.19 14.04 6.69
CA ILE A 120 -15.44 14.76 6.41
C ILE A 120 -15.87 14.53 4.95
N ARG A 121 -14.94 14.62 4.01
CA ARG A 121 -15.17 14.37 2.59
C ARG A 121 -15.64 12.95 2.32
N ASP A 122 -14.90 11.94 2.76
CA ASP A 122 -15.25 10.53 2.59
C ASP A 122 -16.65 10.22 3.12
N LEU A 123 -17.03 10.78 4.28
CA LEU A 123 -18.37 10.58 4.85
C LEU A 123 -19.45 11.32 4.06
N SER A 124 -19.20 12.57 3.69
CA SER A 124 -20.17 13.39 2.93
C SER A 124 -20.53 12.74 1.59
N MET A 125 -19.53 12.17 0.89
CA MET A 125 -19.71 11.45 -0.37
C MET A 125 -20.58 10.19 -0.25
N LYS A 126 -20.78 9.65 0.97
CA LYS A 126 -21.65 8.49 1.21
C LYS A 126 -23.04 8.87 1.69
N CYS A 127 -23.31 10.16 1.89
CA CYS A 127 -24.64 10.65 2.23
C CYS A 127 -25.56 10.72 1.00
N THR A 128 -26.87 10.66 1.22
CA THR A 128 -27.88 10.80 0.14
C THR A 128 -27.87 12.19 -0.49
N THR A 129 -27.36 13.18 0.22
CA THR A 129 -27.25 14.58 -0.20
C THR A 129 -25.81 15.08 0.05
N PRO A 130 -24.84 14.64 -0.77
CA PRO A 130 -23.41 14.81 -0.46
C PRO A 130 -22.98 16.27 -0.35
N SER A 131 -23.48 17.15 -1.23
CA SER A 131 -23.10 18.58 -1.26
C SER A 131 -24.00 19.50 -0.40
N ASN A 132 -24.89 18.94 0.42
CA ASN A 132 -25.76 19.74 1.29
C ASN A 132 -24.96 20.35 2.46
N GLN A 133 -25.05 21.67 2.62
CA GLN A 133 -24.27 22.41 3.62
C GLN A 133 -24.62 22.04 5.08
N GLU A 134 -25.87 21.67 5.37
CA GLU A 134 -26.26 21.23 6.72
C GLU A 134 -25.70 19.84 7.02
N THR A 135 -25.70 18.93 6.04
CA THR A 135 -25.08 17.61 6.13
C THR A 135 -23.59 17.74 6.41
N ILE A 136 -22.88 18.55 5.62
CA ILE A 136 -21.44 18.79 5.80
C ILE A 136 -21.16 19.39 7.18
N LYS A 137 -21.89 20.44 7.59
CA LYS A 137 -21.75 21.04 8.94
C LYS A 137 -21.98 20.02 10.05
N CYS A 138 -22.97 19.14 9.89
CA CYS A 138 -23.27 18.10 10.85
C CYS A 138 -22.13 17.07 10.96
N ILE A 139 -21.56 16.63 9.83
CA ILE A 139 -20.39 15.74 9.81
C ILE A 139 -19.18 16.44 10.45
N THR A 140 -18.90 17.70 10.08
CA THR A 140 -17.79 18.46 10.66
C THR A 140 -17.92 18.58 12.17
N GLN A 141 -19.12 18.89 12.67
CA GLN A 141 -19.38 18.96 14.11
C GLN A 141 -19.20 17.58 14.77
N LEU A 142 -19.71 16.51 14.15
CA LEU A 142 -19.56 15.14 14.64
C LEU A 142 -18.09 14.74 14.74
N VAL A 143 -17.28 14.98 13.70
CA VAL A 143 -15.85 14.64 13.67
C VAL A 143 -15.11 15.42 14.76
N LYS A 144 -15.38 16.72 14.88
CA LYS A 144 -14.80 17.58 15.92
C LYS A 144 -15.16 17.11 17.33
N GLU A 145 -16.42 16.79 17.59
CA GLU A 145 -16.88 16.27 18.89
C GLU A 145 -16.35 14.87 19.18
N PHE A 146 -16.25 14.02 18.16
CA PHE A 146 -15.72 12.67 18.31
C PHE A 146 -14.25 12.70 18.73
N ASN A 147 -13.50 13.69 18.22
CA ASN A 147 -12.11 13.98 18.55
C ASN A 147 -11.23 12.73 18.46
N LEU A 148 -11.02 12.29 17.22
CA LEU A 148 -10.30 11.06 16.92
C LEU A 148 -8.85 11.10 17.43
N ALA A 149 -8.19 12.25 17.37
CA ALA A 149 -6.86 12.46 17.93
C ALA A 149 -6.80 12.13 19.42
N GLU A 150 -7.66 12.72 20.24
CA GLU A 150 -7.67 12.47 21.69
C GLU A 150 -8.04 11.03 22.03
N ARG A 151 -8.88 10.39 21.22
CA ARG A 151 -9.17 8.95 21.37
C ARG A 151 -7.95 8.09 21.05
N CYS A 152 -7.18 8.42 20.01
CA CYS A 152 -5.94 7.72 19.69
C CYS A 152 -4.89 7.91 20.81
N LYS A 153 -4.74 9.11 21.37
CA LYS A 153 -3.83 9.37 22.52
C LYS A 153 -4.18 8.53 23.74
N ARG A 154 -5.48 8.46 24.09
CA ARG A 154 -5.98 7.62 25.18
C ARG A 154 -5.77 6.14 24.91
N ALA A 155 -6.01 5.69 23.67
CA ALA A 155 -5.75 4.32 23.27
C ALA A 155 -4.27 3.95 23.38
N THR A 156 -3.36 4.81 22.92
CA THR A 156 -1.91 4.63 23.08
C THR A 156 -1.50 4.54 24.55
N SER A 157 -1.95 5.49 25.37
CA SER A 157 -1.69 5.50 26.82
C SER A 157 -2.19 4.22 27.49
N GLU A 158 -3.38 3.75 27.11
CA GLU A 158 -3.97 2.53 27.66
C GLU A 158 -3.20 1.28 27.25
N VAL A 159 -2.76 1.16 25.98
CA VAL A 159 -1.88 0.08 25.54
C VAL A 159 -0.57 0.10 26.33
N GLN A 160 0.07 1.25 26.49
CA GLN A 160 1.32 1.39 27.26
C GLN A 160 1.12 1.00 28.73
N ARG A 161 0.03 1.46 29.36
CA ARG A 161 -0.32 1.13 30.75
C ARG A 161 -0.51 -0.38 30.93
N GLN A 162 -1.19 -1.04 30.00
CA GLN A 162 -1.37 -2.49 30.04
C GLN A 162 -0.04 -3.22 29.82
N MET A 163 0.80 -2.75 28.89
CA MET A 163 2.11 -3.34 28.60
C MET A 163 3.12 -3.22 29.75
N ALA A 164 3.01 -2.21 30.62
CA ALA A 164 3.98 -1.91 31.69
C ALA A 164 4.22 -3.09 32.66
N ASN A 165 3.21 -3.95 32.86
CA ASN A 165 3.28 -5.08 33.79
C ASN A 165 3.26 -6.45 33.07
N VAL A 166 3.35 -6.47 31.73
CA VAL A 166 3.29 -7.72 30.96
C VAL A 166 4.63 -8.45 31.08
N THR A 167 4.56 -9.72 31.46
CA THR A 167 5.71 -10.64 31.41
C THR A 167 5.55 -11.60 30.24
N LEU A 168 6.64 -12.25 29.82
CA LEU A 168 6.59 -13.27 28.76
C LEU A 168 5.66 -14.47 29.09
N SER A 169 5.31 -14.68 30.36
CA SER A 169 4.36 -15.72 30.77
C SER A 169 2.89 -15.32 30.62
N SER A 170 2.61 -14.02 30.48
CA SER A 170 1.26 -13.46 30.41
C SER A 170 0.88 -12.97 29.01
N VAL A 171 1.78 -13.04 28.03
CA VAL A 171 1.51 -12.64 26.64
C VAL A 171 0.50 -13.56 25.94
N CYS A 172 -0.21 -13.00 24.98
CA CYS A 172 -1.02 -13.78 24.04
C CYS A 172 -0.12 -14.54 23.07
N VAL A 173 -0.64 -15.63 22.50
CA VAL A 173 0.03 -16.38 21.43
C VAL A 173 -0.91 -16.55 20.23
N PRO A 174 -0.41 -16.47 19.00
CA PRO A 174 -1.20 -16.73 17.81
C PRO A 174 -1.39 -18.23 17.61
N VAL A 175 -2.55 -18.60 17.08
CA VAL A 175 -2.80 -19.95 16.54
C VAL A 175 -3.12 -19.80 15.06
N ILE A 176 -2.33 -20.45 14.23
CA ILE A 176 -2.48 -20.41 12.78
C ILE A 176 -3.09 -21.73 12.31
N ARG A 177 -4.14 -21.64 11.50
CA ARG A 177 -4.77 -22.80 10.86
C ARG A 177 -4.89 -22.55 9.37
N THR A 178 -4.90 -23.62 8.60
CA THR A 178 -5.10 -23.55 7.15
C THR A 178 -6.47 -24.13 6.82
N ILE A 179 -7.24 -23.40 6.02
CA ILE A 179 -8.48 -23.88 5.40
C ILE A 179 -8.17 -24.14 3.92
N ALA A 180 -8.35 -25.37 3.47
CA ALA A 180 -8.07 -25.78 2.10
C ALA A 180 -9.01 -25.08 1.10
N ALA A 181 -8.59 -24.99 -0.16
CA ALA A 181 -9.35 -24.34 -1.23
C ALA A 181 -10.73 -24.99 -1.47
N ASN A 182 -10.80 -26.32 -1.38
CA ASN A 182 -12.00 -27.11 -1.60
C ASN A 182 -12.99 -27.08 -0.42
N ASP A 183 -12.60 -26.55 0.74
CA ASP A 183 -13.46 -26.45 1.92
C ASP A 183 -14.16 -25.09 2.02
N GLU A 184 -14.88 -24.68 0.97
CA GLU A 184 -15.60 -23.40 0.96
C GLU A 184 -16.84 -23.38 1.86
N LYS A 185 -17.44 -24.55 2.12
CA LYS A 185 -18.68 -24.68 2.91
C LYS A 185 -18.48 -24.25 4.36
N ASN A 186 -17.30 -24.54 4.93
CA ASN A 186 -16.96 -24.18 6.31
C ASN A 186 -16.44 -22.73 6.47
N ARG A 187 -16.30 -21.98 5.37
CA ARG A 187 -15.84 -20.58 5.41
C ARG A 187 -16.93 -19.62 5.85
N THR A 188 -16.55 -18.60 6.61
CA THR A 188 -17.40 -17.43 6.88
C THR A 188 -17.66 -16.63 5.59
N ALA A 189 -18.67 -15.75 5.60
CA ALA A 189 -18.98 -14.89 4.44
C ALA A 189 -17.80 -14.00 4.02
N VAL A 190 -16.93 -13.61 4.95
CA VAL A 190 -15.72 -12.83 4.67
C VAL A 190 -14.66 -13.73 4.02
N GLN A 191 -14.43 -14.93 4.56
CA GLN A 191 -13.45 -15.89 4.03
C GLN A 191 -13.79 -16.38 2.63
N ARG A 192 -15.07 -16.54 2.28
CA ARG A 192 -15.49 -16.93 0.91
C ARG A 192 -15.09 -15.92 -0.17
N ARG A 193 -14.73 -14.69 0.21
CA ARG A 193 -14.23 -13.68 -0.73
C ARG A 193 -12.80 -13.97 -1.17
N ILE A 194 -12.04 -14.71 -0.36
CA ILE A 194 -10.64 -15.06 -0.60
C ILE A 194 -10.56 -16.27 -1.53
N GLN A 195 -9.95 -16.09 -2.69
CA GLN A 195 -9.71 -17.15 -3.67
C GLN A 195 -8.57 -18.07 -3.22
N GLY A 196 -8.80 -19.39 -3.29
CA GLY A 196 -7.81 -20.40 -2.93
C GLY A 196 -7.79 -20.73 -1.43
N ALA A 197 -6.71 -21.35 -0.96
CA ALA A 197 -6.53 -21.72 0.45
C ALA A 197 -6.29 -20.48 1.32
N ILE A 198 -6.70 -20.55 2.60
CA ILE A 198 -6.68 -19.43 3.55
C ILE A 198 -5.85 -19.82 4.77
N ALA A 199 -5.01 -18.90 5.24
CA ALA A 199 -4.42 -18.97 6.58
C ALA A 199 -5.28 -18.13 7.54
N THR A 200 -5.80 -18.75 8.60
CA THR A 200 -6.55 -18.08 9.65
C THR A 200 -5.68 -17.90 10.88
N ILE A 201 -5.75 -16.73 11.50
CA ILE A 201 -4.93 -16.34 12.65
C ILE A 201 -5.87 -16.00 13.81
N ASP A 202 -5.83 -16.83 14.85
CA ASP A 202 -6.58 -16.65 16.09
C ASP A 202 -5.66 -16.19 17.22
N VAL A 203 -6.22 -15.47 18.19
CA VAL A 203 -5.51 -15.02 19.40
C VAL A 203 -5.87 -15.93 20.57
N VAL A 204 -4.87 -16.57 21.16
CA VAL A 204 -5.03 -17.32 22.41
C VAL A 204 -4.48 -16.51 23.56
N TRP A 205 -5.37 -16.16 24.48
CA TRP A 205 -5.03 -15.43 25.71
C TRP A 205 -4.37 -16.35 26.73
N SER A 206 -3.40 -15.80 27.47
CA SER A 206 -2.79 -16.52 28.60
C SER A 206 -3.85 -16.89 29.64
N ARG A 207 -3.72 -18.09 30.22
CA ARG A 207 -4.63 -18.59 31.27
C ARG A 207 -4.60 -17.73 32.53
N ASN A 208 -3.56 -16.93 32.71
CA ASN A 208 -3.38 -16.04 33.85
C ASN A 208 -4.20 -14.74 33.74
N ILE A 209 -4.76 -14.45 32.56
CA ILE A 209 -5.64 -13.28 32.35
C ILE A 209 -7.09 -13.70 32.67
N PRO A 210 -7.87 -12.96 33.47
CA PRO A 210 -9.27 -13.31 33.77
C PRO A 210 -10.11 -13.47 32.50
N ARG A 211 -11.01 -14.48 32.44
CA ARG A 211 -11.85 -14.74 31.25
C ARG A 211 -12.66 -13.53 30.81
N ASP A 212 -13.11 -12.73 31.76
CA ASP A 212 -13.93 -11.55 31.52
C ASP A 212 -13.12 -10.42 30.85
N ALA A 213 -11.79 -10.45 31.02
CA ALA A 213 -10.83 -9.61 30.30
C ALA A 213 -10.38 -10.22 28.96
N ARG A 214 -10.66 -11.51 28.70
CA ARG A 214 -10.38 -12.20 27.42
C ARG A 214 -11.54 -11.97 26.46
N SER A 215 -11.64 -10.79 25.85
CA SER A 215 -12.64 -10.56 24.82
C SER A 215 -12.05 -9.93 23.56
N GLY A 216 -12.61 -10.33 22.41
CA GLY A 216 -12.89 -9.39 21.33
C GLY A 216 -11.85 -9.18 20.22
N CYS A 217 -10.66 -9.79 20.26
CA CYS A 217 -9.75 -9.67 19.11
C CYS A 217 -10.28 -10.56 17.97
N PRO A 218 -10.62 -9.99 16.79
CA PRO A 218 -11.24 -10.76 15.72
C PRO A 218 -10.21 -11.72 15.10
N GLN A 219 -10.71 -12.87 14.64
CA GLN A 219 -9.93 -13.77 13.79
C GLN A 219 -9.59 -13.04 12.48
N VAL A 220 -8.35 -13.13 12.05
CA VAL A 220 -7.89 -12.62 10.75
C VAL A 220 -7.75 -13.76 9.75
N SER A 221 -8.02 -13.49 8.48
CA SER A 221 -7.88 -14.46 7.39
C SER A 221 -7.14 -13.80 6.23
N ILE A 222 -6.02 -14.39 5.82
CA ILE A 222 -5.26 -13.97 4.64
C ILE A 222 -5.15 -15.14 3.65
N PRO A 223 -4.95 -14.87 2.35
CA PRO A 223 -4.61 -15.94 1.41
C PRO A 223 -3.38 -16.73 1.92
N LEU A 224 -3.43 -18.06 1.85
CA LEU A 224 -2.29 -18.90 2.27
C LEU A 224 -1.02 -18.56 1.47
N ALA A 225 -1.20 -18.18 0.21
CA ALA A 225 -0.15 -17.65 -0.65
C ALA A 225 0.56 -16.45 0.01
N ALA A 226 -0.19 -15.49 0.57
CA ALA A 226 0.37 -14.33 1.26
C ALA A 226 1.14 -14.74 2.52
N TYR A 227 0.63 -15.70 3.27
CA TYR A 227 1.34 -16.24 4.44
C TYR A 227 2.68 -16.89 4.06
N LYS A 228 2.71 -17.68 2.98
CA LYS A 228 3.96 -18.27 2.45
C LYS A 228 4.94 -17.20 1.95
N LYS A 229 4.44 -16.12 1.34
CA LYS A 229 5.26 -14.96 0.96
C LYS A 229 5.96 -14.35 2.17
N LEU A 230 5.23 -14.17 3.27
CA LEU A 230 5.79 -13.61 4.51
C LEU A 230 6.92 -14.48 5.05
N ASP A 231 6.80 -15.81 4.96
CA ASP A 231 7.90 -16.72 5.35
C ASP A 231 9.13 -16.48 4.48
N MET A 232 8.98 -16.44 3.16
CA MET A 232 10.08 -16.15 2.24
C MET A 232 10.76 -14.80 2.53
N SER A 233 9.97 -13.73 2.70
CA SER A 233 10.47 -12.41 3.05
C SER A 233 11.18 -12.42 4.40
N TYR A 234 10.62 -13.10 5.40
CA TYR A 234 11.20 -13.18 6.73
C TYR A 234 12.53 -13.92 6.72
N ARG A 235 12.65 -15.04 6.00
CA ARG A 235 13.94 -15.76 5.82
C ARG A 235 15.02 -14.83 5.28
N GLN A 236 14.67 -13.98 4.32
CA GLN A 236 15.62 -13.07 3.68
C GLN A 236 16.02 -11.89 4.57
N PHE A 237 15.04 -11.26 5.23
CA PHE A 237 15.25 -9.95 5.86
C PHE A 237 15.33 -10.00 7.39
N GLY A 238 14.44 -10.74 8.05
CA GLY A 238 14.30 -10.71 9.51
C GLY A 238 14.89 -11.90 10.25
N GLY A 239 14.92 -13.08 9.64
CA GLY A 239 15.15 -14.36 10.30
C GLY A 239 16.50 -14.44 11.02
N LYS A 240 17.59 -14.08 10.34
CA LYS A 240 18.94 -14.07 10.94
C LYS A 240 19.05 -13.09 12.11
N SER A 241 18.50 -11.89 11.95
CA SER A 241 18.56 -10.86 13.00
C SER A 241 17.77 -11.25 14.25
N ASP A 242 16.57 -11.81 14.08
CA ASP A 242 15.76 -12.31 15.21
C ASP A 242 16.39 -13.58 15.83
N GLU A 243 17.06 -14.44 15.05
CA GLU A 243 17.77 -15.62 15.57
C GLU A 243 18.97 -15.23 16.44
N GLU A 244 19.79 -14.29 15.97
CA GLU A 244 20.92 -13.73 16.74
C GLU A 244 20.45 -13.02 18.01
N LYS A 245 19.36 -12.24 17.90
CA LYS A 245 18.84 -11.44 19.01
C LYS A 245 18.04 -12.26 20.03
N TYR A 246 17.31 -13.29 19.59
CA TYR A 246 16.43 -14.10 20.43
C TYR A 246 16.72 -15.61 20.29
N PRO A 247 17.92 -16.08 20.65
CA PRO A 247 18.36 -17.47 20.41
C PRO A 247 17.54 -18.54 21.17
N ARG A 248 16.68 -18.13 22.10
CA ARG A 248 15.77 -19.03 22.84
C ARG A 248 14.44 -19.28 22.13
N LEU A 249 14.15 -18.55 21.06
CA LEU A 249 12.97 -18.72 20.24
C LEU A 249 13.39 -19.44 18.94
N SER A 250 12.70 -20.53 18.61
CA SER A 250 12.86 -21.18 17.31
C SER A 250 12.43 -20.25 16.18
N TYR A 251 13.05 -20.39 15.00
CA TYR A 251 12.67 -19.68 13.77
C TYR A 251 11.15 -19.64 13.56
N GLU A 252 10.48 -20.80 13.60
CA GLU A 252 9.04 -20.94 13.38
C GLU A 252 8.19 -20.10 14.34
N LYS A 253 8.66 -19.97 15.59
CA LYS A 253 7.97 -19.21 16.63
C LYS A 253 8.14 -17.70 16.42
N CYS A 254 9.36 -17.25 16.09
CA CYS A 254 9.59 -15.85 15.74
C CYS A 254 8.80 -15.45 14.50
N PHE A 255 8.90 -16.24 13.43
CA PHE A 255 8.15 -16.02 12.19
C PHE A 255 6.64 -15.95 12.46
N THR A 256 6.09 -16.94 13.17
CA THR A 256 4.65 -16.99 13.48
C THR A 256 4.19 -15.75 14.27
N LEU A 257 4.98 -15.29 15.24
CA LEU A 257 4.66 -14.08 16.01
C LEU A 257 4.73 -12.81 15.15
N ARG A 258 5.77 -12.66 14.33
CA ARG A 258 5.94 -11.50 13.43
C ARG A 258 4.84 -11.46 12.36
N ALA A 259 4.56 -12.58 11.70
CA ALA A 259 3.54 -12.68 10.66
C ALA A 259 2.13 -12.43 11.23
N ALA A 260 1.83 -12.96 12.43
CA ALA A 260 0.54 -12.72 13.08
C ALA A 260 0.37 -11.26 13.53
N THR A 261 1.44 -10.63 14.03
CA THR A 261 1.46 -9.19 14.36
C THR A 261 1.12 -8.37 13.12
N LEU A 262 1.80 -8.65 12.00
CA LEU A 262 1.58 -7.96 10.74
C LEU A 262 0.15 -8.16 10.19
N ALA A 263 -0.34 -9.39 10.20
CA ALA A 263 -1.68 -9.68 9.69
C ALA A 263 -2.77 -8.99 10.53
N LEU A 264 -2.62 -8.92 11.86
CA LEU A 264 -3.50 -8.14 12.72
C LEU A 264 -3.46 -6.64 12.36
N ARG A 265 -2.27 -6.07 12.19
CA ARG A 265 -2.09 -4.65 11.80
C ARG A 265 -2.84 -4.33 10.51
N TYR A 266 -2.66 -5.13 9.47
CA TYR A 266 -3.18 -4.78 8.15
C TYR A 266 -4.64 -5.20 7.93
N GLU A 267 -5.03 -6.40 8.37
CA GLU A 267 -6.37 -6.92 8.07
C GLU A 267 -7.39 -6.62 9.18
N CYS A 268 -6.96 -6.55 10.44
CA CYS A 268 -7.83 -6.15 11.54
C CYS A 268 -7.79 -4.64 11.76
N CYS A 269 -6.61 -4.05 11.98
CA CYS A 269 -6.52 -2.63 12.29
C CYS A 269 -6.80 -1.73 11.09
N LEU A 270 -6.15 -1.92 9.94
CA LEU A 270 -6.39 -1.09 8.76
C LEU A 270 -7.59 -1.53 7.92
N ALA A 271 -7.76 -2.83 7.69
CA ALA A 271 -8.63 -3.37 6.65
C ALA A 271 -8.20 -2.90 5.24
N THR A 272 -6.93 -3.16 4.89
CA THR A 272 -6.24 -2.78 3.63
C THR A 272 -7.04 -2.97 2.35
N GLY A 273 -7.86 -4.02 2.30
CA GLY A 273 -8.68 -4.38 1.14
C GLY A 273 -9.60 -3.29 0.58
N SER A 274 -9.86 -2.23 1.35
CA SER A 274 -10.66 -1.07 0.93
C SER A 274 -9.84 0.20 0.67
N LEU A 275 -8.53 0.20 0.91
CA LEU A 275 -7.72 1.41 0.97
C LEU A 275 -6.80 1.61 -0.25
N GLN A 276 -6.46 0.54 -0.96
CA GLN A 276 -5.60 0.59 -2.15
C GLN A 276 -5.79 -0.68 -2.97
N LEU A 277 -5.68 -0.56 -4.29
CA LEU A 277 -5.51 -1.70 -5.19
C LEU A 277 -4.11 -1.69 -5.79
N CYS A 278 -3.56 -2.88 -6.05
CA CYS A 278 -2.24 -2.98 -6.64
C CYS A 278 -2.31 -2.82 -8.15
N ALA A 279 -1.31 -2.15 -8.72
CA ALA A 279 -1.13 -2.09 -10.17
C ALA A 279 -0.99 -3.51 -10.76
N ASP A 280 -1.23 -3.63 -12.07
CA ASP A 280 -1.13 -4.90 -12.78
C ASP A 280 0.25 -5.55 -12.51
N LEU A 281 0.22 -6.75 -11.94
CA LEU A 281 1.43 -7.51 -11.66
C LEU A 281 2.26 -7.75 -12.92
N ARG A 282 1.59 -7.98 -14.06
CA ARG A 282 2.28 -8.24 -15.33
C ARG A 282 3.07 -7.03 -15.78
N LEU A 283 2.60 -5.81 -15.48
CA LEU A 283 3.35 -4.59 -15.73
C LEU A 283 4.65 -4.59 -14.90
N LYS A 284 4.55 -4.86 -13.59
CA LYS A 284 5.72 -4.90 -12.71
C LYS A 284 6.71 -5.99 -13.11
N GLN A 285 6.22 -7.16 -13.49
CA GLN A 285 7.04 -8.26 -14.04
C GLN A 285 7.70 -7.88 -15.36
N HIS A 286 6.95 -7.28 -16.28
CA HIS A 286 7.48 -6.82 -17.57
C HIS A 286 8.62 -5.82 -17.36
N LEU A 287 8.44 -4.83 -16.49
CA LEU A 287 9.45 -3.82 -16.23
C LEU A 287 10.67 -4.41 -15.49
N HIS A 288 10.46 -5.30 -14.53
CA HIS A 288 11.55 -6.04 -13.90
C HIS A 288 12.36 -6.85 -14.95
N ALA A 289 11.69 -7.52 -15.88
CA ALA A 289 12.32 -8.28 -16.96
C ALA A 289 13.12 -7.41 -17.94
N ASN A 290 12.74 -6.14 -18.12
CA ASN A 290 13.47 -5.18 -18.95
C ASN A 290 14.70 -4.59 -18.24
N GLY A 291 15.06 -5.05 -17.04
CA GLY A 291 16.32 -4.69 -16.38
C GLY A 291 16.19 -3.68 -15.23
N TYR A 292 14.98 -3.29 -14.86
CA TYR A 292 14.74 -2.44 -13.68
C TYR A 292 14.81 -3.21 -12.36
N ARG A 293 15.23 -2.52 -11.30
CA ARG A 293 14.98 -2.92 -9.90
C ARG A 293 13.68 -2.25 -9.44
N VAL A 294 12.61 -3.02 -9.35
CA VAL A 294 11.29 -2.50 -8.98
C VAL A 294 11.17 -2.35 -7.46
N ILE A 295 10.76 -1.17 -7.00
CA ILE A 295 10.48 -0.85 -5.59
C ILE A 295 9.09 -0.22 -5.50
N ASP A 296 8.17 -0.89 -4.81
CA ASP A 296 6.85 -0.33 -4.53
C ASP A 296 6.95 0.74 -3.44
N LEU A 297 6.51 1.97 -3.76
CA LEU A 297 6.53 3.09 -2.83
C LEU A 297 5.37 3.08 -1.84
N CYS A 298 4.23 2.48 -2.19
CA CYS A 298 3.09 2.34 -1.29
C CYS A 298 2.66 0.88 -1.22
N ALA A 299 3.23 0.15 -0.27
CA ALA A 299 2.95 -1.27 -0.10
C ALA A 299 2.95 -1.71 1.38
N SER A 300 2.73 -3.00 1.56
CA SER A 300 2.83 -3.79 2.76
C SER A 300 3.51 -5.11 2.41
N PRO A 301 4.04 -5.85 3.40
CA PRO A 301 4.60 -7.18 3.15
C PRO A 301 3.60 -8.15 2.49
N ILE A 302 2.29 -7.95 2.69
CA ILE A 302 1.24 -8.74 2.05
C ILE A 302 1.14 -8.39 0.56
N ASN A 303 1.08 -7.10 0.20
CA ASN A 303 0.72 -6.67 -1.16
C ASN A 303 1.91 -6.32 -2.08
N ALA A 304 3.12 -6.12 -1.52
CA ALA A 304 4.29 -5.72 -2.28
C ALA A 304 4.60 -6.70 -3.43
N TYR A 305 5.04 -6.18 -4.57
CA TYR A 305 5.59 -6.98 -5.63
C TYR A 305 6.86 -7.68 -5.18
N MET A 306 6.92 -9.00 -5.33
CA MET A 306 8.09 -9.79 -4.95
C MET A 306 8.43 -10.83 -5.99
N GLY A 307 9.74 -11.10 -6.10
CA GLY A 307 10.28 -12.13 -6.96
C GLY A 307 10.93 -11.60 -8.23
N GLU A 308 11.55 -12.53 -8.93
CA GLU A 308 12.07 -12.37 -10.28
C GLU A 308 10.92 -12.55 -11.29
N PRO A 309 10.97 -11.90 -12.45
CA PRO A 309 9.96 -12.08 -13.48
C PRO A 309 10.00 -13.54 -13.98
N LYS A 310 8.83 -14.18 -14.05
CA LYS A 310 8.73 -15.49 -14.72
C LYS A 310 8.65 -15.27 -16.21
N GLU A 311 9.47 -15.99 -16.97
CA GLU A 311 9.39 -15.96 -18.43
C GLU A 311 7.95 -16.31 -18.89
N GLY A 312 7.41 -15.50 -19.81
CA GLY A 312 6.07 -15.67 -20.35
C GLY A 312 4.90 -15.18 -19.48
N SER A 313 5.09 -14.93 -18.17
CA SER A 313 3.97 -14.56 -17.28
C SER A 313 3.43 -13.15 -17.48
N TYR A 314 4.15 -12.32 -18.23
CA TYR A 314 3.82 -10.91 -18.53
C TYR A 314 3.38 -10.69 -19.98
N LEU A 315 3.15 -11.76 -20.76
CA LEU A 315 2.64 -11.66 -22.13
C LEU A 315 1.12 -11.42 -22.11
N VAL A 316 0.69 -10.23 -22.56
CA VAL A 316 -0.72 -9.89 -22.72
C VAL A 316 -1.21 -10.47 -24.06
N GLY A 317 -1.95 -11.59 -24.05
CA GLY A 317 -2.67 -12.08 -25.24
C GLY A 317 -2.71 -13.59 -25.49
N GLU A 318 -1.81 -14.39 -24.91
CA GLU A 318 -1.71 -15.83 -25.25
C GLU A 318 -2.50 -16.77 -24.32
N SER A 319 -2.91 -16.31 -23.13
CA SER A 319 -3.59 -17.17 -22.13
C SER A 319 -5.12 -17.23 -22.25
N ARG A 320 -5.73 -16.59 -23.26
CA ARG A 320 -7.20 -16.56 -23.38
C ARG A 320 -7.83 -17.78 -24.06
N ALA A 321 -7.02 -18.67 -24.68
CA ALA A 321 -7.55 -19.69 -25.59
C ALA A 321 -7.52 -21.15 -25.09
N GLU A 322 -6.75 -21.53 -24.04
CA GLU A 322 -6.59 -22.96 -23.70
C GLU A 322 -6.70 -23.34 -22.22
N GLU A 323 -7.26 -22.50 -21.34
CA GLU A 323 -7.52 -22.89 -19.93
C GLU A 323 -8.98 -23.31 -19.69
N LYS A 324 -9.56 -24.07 -20.64
CA LYS A 324 -10.86 -24.74 -20.49
C LYS A 324 -10.74 -26.26 -20.50
N SER A 325 -9.64 -26.84 -20.03
CA SER A 325 -9.65 -28.25 -19.64
C SER A 325 -8.42 -28.61 -18.83
N SER A 326 -8.65 -29.37 -17.76
CA SER A 326 -7.70 -30.11 -16.92
C SER A 326 -7.05 -29.34 -15.75
N SER A 327 -7.53 -29.71 -14.55
CA SER A 327 -6.77 -29.92 -13.31
C SER A 327 -5.59 -28.99 -12.98
N GLU A 328 -5.76 -28.23 -11.89
CA GLU A 328 -4.69 -27.86 -10.94
C GLU A 328 -3.43 -27.16 -11.49
N VAL A 329 -3.56 -26.25 -12.45
CA VAL A 329 -2.48 -25.27 -12.65
C VAL A 329 -2.60 -24.21 -11.56
N ASN A 330 -1.68 -24.27 -10.60
CA ASN A 330 -1.46 -23.33 -9.50
C ASN A 330 -1.31 -21.89 -10.03
N ASP A 331 -2.43 -21.20 -10.28
CA ASP A 331 -2.47 -19.76 -10.56
C ASP A 331 -2.34 -18.95 -9.25
N SER A 332 -1.48 -19.44 -8.34
CA SER A 332 -1.15 -18.76 -7.11
C SER A 332 -0.14 -17.66 -7.46
N PHE A 333 -0.59 -16.41 -7.31
CA PHE A 333 0.15 -15.14 -7.41
C PHE A 333 1.52 -15.14 -6.71
N ILE A 334 1.76 -16.07 -5.79
CA ILE A 334 2.91 -16.12 -4.90
C ILE A 334 3.55 -17.51 -5.00
N GLY A 335 4.18 -17.79 -6.14
CA GLY A 335 4.83 -19.09 -6.37
C GLY A 335 6.23 -18.97 -6.94
N CYS A 336 7.20 -19.53 -6.21
CA CYS A 336 8.59 -19.92 -6.55
C CYS A 336 9.64 -18.79 -6.75
N GLU A 337 10.49 -18.66 -5.72
CA GLU A 337 11.94 -18.30 -5.60
C GLU A 337 12.60 -17.47 -6.74
N ASN A 338 13.43 -16.43 -6.48
CA ASN A 338 14.68 -16.55 -5.70
C ASN A 338 15.05 -15.39 -4.74
N THR A 339 14.51 -14.17 -4.87
CA THR A 339 14.84 -13.09 -3.91
C THR A 339 13.65 -12.14 -3.68
N PRO A 340 13.14 -11.99 -2.44
CA PRO A 340 12.17 -10.96 -2.09
C PRO A 340 12.67 -9.55 -2.46
N ASN A 341 11.79 -8.69 -2.98
CA ASN A 341 12.14 -7.28 -3.27
C ASN A 341 11.86 -6.39 -2.05
N HIS A 342 12.58 -5.27 -2.00
CA HIS A 342 12.31 -4.19 -1.05
C HIS A 342 11.13 -3.32 -1.51
N PHE A 343 10.47 -2.68 -0.55
CA PHE A 343 9.33 -1.78 -0.76
C PHE A 343 9.27 -0.76 0.38
N CYS A 344 8.49 0.30 0.22
CA CYS A 344 8.14 1.23 1.27
C CYS A 344 6.78 0.89 1.87
N SER A 345 6.62 1.12 3.18
CA SER A 345 5.37 0.86 3.89
C SER A 345 5.14 1.85 5.04
N ALA A 346 3.89 1.87 5.53
CA ALA A 346 3.47 2.77 6.60
C ALA A 346 4.02 2.39 7.99
N PHE A 347 4.28 1.11 8.25
CA PHE A 347 4.60 0.61 9.60
C PHE A 347 5.97 -0.07 9.66
N PRO A 348 7.06 0.72 9.70
CA PRO A 348 8.41 0.13 9.78
C PRO A 348 8.62 -0.72 11.04
N ASP A 349 7.84 -0.54 12.12
CA ASP A 349 7.94 -1.34 13.35
C ASP A 349 7.61 -2.81 13.15
N THR A 350 6.66 -3.10 12.26
CA THR A 350 6.25 -4.46 11.90
C THR A 350 6.87 -4.95 10.60
N ASP A 351 7.07 -4.05 9.64
CA ASP A 351 7.28 -4.44 8.24
C ASP A 351 8.76 -4.58 7.86
N CYS A 352 9.68 -4.00 8.64
CA CYS A 352 11.12 -4.07 8.37
C CYS A 352 11.63 -5.53 8.32
N TYR A 353 11.07 -6.41 9.16
CA TYR A 353 11.38 -7.85 9.18
C TYR A 353 11.01 -8.59 7.89
N PHE A 354 10.26 -7.94 6.99
CA PHE A 354 9.78 -8.50 5.73
C PHE A 354 10.22 -7.68 4.51
N GLY A 355 11.16 -6.74 4.67
CA GLY A 355 11.78 -6.02 3.55
C GLY A 355 11.37 -4.56 3.40
N SER A 356 10.59 -4.00 4.34
CA SER A 356 10.23 -2.58 4.29
C SER A 356 11.44 -1.67 4.48
N LEU A 357 11.53 -0.64 3.64
CA LEU A 357 12.45 0.49 3.73
C LEU A 357 11.86 1.68 4.51
N GLY A 358 10.69 1.48 5.12
CA GLY A 358 9.95 2.50 5.85
C GLY A 358 9.07 3.37 4.95
N SER A 359 8.70 4.54 5.46
CA SER A 359 7.75 5.45 4.81
C SER A 359 8.30 6.03 3.51
N VAL A 360 7.48 6.04 2.46
CA VAL A 360 7.77 6.71 1.18
C VAL A 360 8.19 8.17 1.35
N LEU A 361 7.63 8.86 2.36
CA LEU A 361 7.96 10.27 2.62
C LEU A 361 9.41 10.47 3.07
N LYS A 362 10.07 9.40 3.52
CA LYS A 362 11.49 9.37 3.91
C LYS A 362 12.38 8.59 2.95
N PHE A 363 11.80 7.96 1.94
CA PHE A 363 12.55 7.10 1.05
C PHE A 363 13.63 7.91 0.31
N ASP A 364 14.88 7.53 0.53
CA ASP A 364 16.05 8.12 -0.13
C ASP A 364 16.46 7.25 -1.32
N VAL A 365 16.18 7.77 -2.51
CA VAL A 365 16.47 7.12 -3.80
C VAL A 365 17.97 6.88 -3.98
N VAL A 366 18.81 7.86 -3.60
CA VAL A 366 20.27 7.78 -3.77
C VAL A 366 20.83 6.71 -2.85
N GLN A 367 20.36 6.67 -1.60
CA GLN A 367 20.74 5.62 -0.67
C GLN A 367 20.32 4.24 -1.15
N ALA A 368 19.07 4.08 -1.58
CA ALA A 368 18.53 2.80 -2.06
C ALA A 368 19.31 2.30 -3.29
N TYR A 369 19.67 3.20 -4.22
CA TYR A 369 20.45 2.85 -5.40
C TYR A 369 21.86 2.34 -5.05
N ASN A 370 22.52 2.99 -4.10
CA ASN A 370 23.90 2.72 -3.74
C ASN A 370 24.08 1.60 -2.70
N THR A 371 23.01 1.18 -2.03
CA THR A 371 23.06 0.14 -0.98
C THR A 371 23.08 -1.25 -1.62
N PRO A 372 24.18 -2.04 -1.50
CA PRO A 372 24.30 -3.33 -2.17
C PRO A 372 23.25 -4.37 -1.76
N GLN A 373 22.72 -4.27 -0.55
CA GLN A 373 21.65 -5.15 -0.07
C GLN A 373 20.31 -4.86 -0.76
N ILE A 374 20.10 -3.61 -1.21
CA ILE A 374 18.87 -3.18 -1.88
C ILE A 374 19.01 -3.30 -3.40
N ASN A 375 20.16 -2.90 -3.93
CA ASN A 375 20.45 -2.90 -5.36
C ASN A 375 21.87 -3.44 -5.65
N PRO A 376 22.07 -4.76 -5.52
CA PRO A 376 23.40 -5.38 -5.63
C PRO A 376 24.06 -5.16 -6.99
N ASP A 377 23.25 -5.15 -8.05
CA ASP A 377 23.69 -5.05 -9.44
C ASP A 377 23.76 -3.60 -9.95
N LYS A 378 23.49 -2.60 -9.08
CA LYS A 378 23.33 -1.19 -9.46
C LYS A 378 22.42 -0.98 -10.68
N ARG A 379 21.31 -1.74 -10.76
CA ARG A 379 20.30 -1.57 -11.82
C ARG A 379 19.55 -0.25 -11.63
N PRO A 380 19.04 0.37 -12.70
CA PRO A 380 18.11 1.49 -12.58
C PRO A 380 16.93 1.12 -11.69
N LEU A 381 16.55 2.03 -10.79
CA LEU A 381 15.37 1.83 -9.96
C LEU A 381 14.13 2.16 -10.79
N LEU A 382 13.10 1.33 -10.63
CA LEU A 382 11.74 1.68 -11.00
C LEU A 382 10.91 1.82 -9.73
N LEU A 383 10.46 3.04 -9.47
CA LEU A 383 9.66 3.37 -8.30
C LEU A 383 8.17 3.35 -8.70
N THR A 384 7.46 2.32 -8.26
CA THR A 384 6.05 2.11 -8.59
C THR A 384 5.16 2.68 -7.50
N LEU A 385 4.24 3.55 -7.89
CA LEU A 385 3.28 4.16 -6.97
C LEU A 385 1.86 3.69 -7.30
N ASP A 386 1.43 2.67 -6.56
CA ASP A 386 0.05 2.22 -6.49
C ASP A 386 -0.67 3.14 -5.50
N VAL A 387 -1.35 4.18 -5.99
CA VAL A 387 -1.74 5.29 -5.12
C VAL A 387 -2.83 4.88 -4.11
N PRO A 388 -2.61 5.09 -2.80
CA PRO A 388 -3.64 4.84 -1.79
C PRO A 388 -4.80 5.82 -1.98
N TYR A 389 -6.03 5.41 -1.67
CA TYR A 389 -7.22 6.27 -1.77
C TYR A 389 -7.31 7.33 -0.65
N ASP A 390 -6.17 7.85 -0.19
CA ASP A 390 -5.99 8.85 0.87
C ASP A 390 -5.37 10.12 0.27
N GLU A 391 -6.15 11.19 0.16
CA GLU A 391 -5.76 12.38 -0.59
C GLU A 391 -4.63 13.18 0.07
N ASP A 392 -4.55 13.24 1.41
CA ASP A 392 -3.45 13.93 2.12
C ASP A 392 -2.14 13.18 1.94
N LEU A 393 -2.19 11.84 2.03
CA LEU A 393 -1.02 11.02 1.76
C LEU A 393 -0.57 11.17 0.30
N CYS A 394 -1.50 11.18 -0.65
CA CYS A 394 -1.21 11.43 -2.07
C CYS A 394 -0.51 12.77 -2.28
N GLU A 395 -1.08 13.86 -1.76
CA GLU A 395 -0.52 15.20 -1.88
C GLU A 395 0.93 15.23 -1.39
N ARG A 396 1.20 14.67 -0.21
CA ARG A 396 2.54 14.62 0.37
C ARG A 396 3.53 13.82 -0.47
N ILE A 397 3.10 12.67 -0.99
CA ILE A 397 3.93 11.83 -1.86
C ILE A 397 4.26 12.59 -3.15
N PHE A 398 3.27 13.23 -3.79
CA PHE A 398 3.50 13.97 -5.03
C PHE A 398 4.36 15.21 -4.82
N LEU A 399 4.19 15.94 -3.72
CA LEU A 399 5.05 17.07 -3.37
C LEU A 399 6.50 16.61 -3.12
N LYS A 400 6.69 15.44 -2.50
CA LYS A 400 8.03 14.82 -2.39
C LYS A 400 8.59 14.47 -3.77
N LEU A 401 7.81 13.83 -4.63
CA LEU A 401 8.23 13.51 -6.01
C LEU A 401 8.64 14.76 -6.79
N VAL A 402 7.86 15.84 -6.69
CA VAL A 402 8.20 17.16 -7.25
C VAL A 402 9.55 17.66 -6.74
N SER A 403 9.81 17.54 -5.44
CA SER A 403 11.10 17.92 -4.85
C SER A 403 12.24 17.05 -5.35
N ASP A 404 12.02 15.73 -5.45
CA ASP A 404 13.02 14.77 -5.94
C ASP A 404 13.38 15.04 -7.40
N MET A 405 12.40 15.30 -8.28
CA MET A 405 12.63 15.65 -9.68
C MET A 405 13.44 16.95 -9.83
N LYS A 406 13.06 18.02 -9.10
CA LYS A 406 13.79 19.30 -9.12
C LYS A 406 15.23 19.18 -8.64
N ARG A 407 15.47 18.34 -7.63
CA ARG A 407 16.83 18.04 -7.15
C ARG A 407 17.65 17.40 -8.26
N VAL A 408 17.11 16.37 -8.92
CA VAL A 408 17.80 15.69 -10.04
C VAL A 408 18.10 16.66 -11.18
N GLU A 409 17.17 17.54 -11.56
CA GLU A 409 17.42 18.54 -12.60
C GLU A 409 18.52 19.53 -12.23
N THR A 410 18.58 19.95 -10.96
CA THR A 410 19.63 20.84 -10.45
C THR A 410 20.99 20.13 -10.48
N GLU A 411 21.04 18.86 -10.08
CA GLU A 411 22.24 18.04 -10.14
C GLU A 411 22.72 17.84 -11.59
N LEU A 412 21.81 17.55 -12.53
CA LEU A 412 22.15 17.41 -13.94
C LEU A 412 22.70 18.71 -14.54
N ALA A 413 22.09 19.87 -14.23
CA ALA A 413 22.55 21.17 -14.71
C ALA A 413 23.94 21.55 -14.17
N THR A 414 24.27 21.14 -12.93
CA THR A 414 25.59 21.38 -12.34
C THR A 414 26.66 20.40 -12.82
N MET A 415 26.26 19.23 -13.33
CA MET A 415 27.15 18.20 -13.87
C MET A 415 27.48 18.37 -15.36
N GLU A 416 26.88 19.33 -16.07
CA GLU A 416 27.23 19.69 -17.45
C GLU A 416 28.71 20.15 -17.53
N GLY A 417 29.64 19.20 -17.69
CA GLY A 417 31.08 19.44 -17.76
C GLY A 417 31.96 18.43 -16.98
N SER A 418 31.38 17.60 -16.11
CA SER A 418 32.07 16.55 -15.35
C SER A 418 31.93 15.18 -16.04
N VAL A 419 33.04 14.44 -16.18
CA VAL A 419 33.12 13.21 -17.01
C VAL A 419 32.85 11.93 -16.20
N ASN A 420 32.75 11.98 -14.87
CA ASN A 420 32.81 10.76 -14.06
C ASN A 420 31.93 10.78 -12.81
N THR A 421 30.63 10.56 -12.97
CA THR A 421 29.72 10.24 -11.87
C THR A 421 28.81 9.08 -12.25
N ASP A 422 28.80 8.03 -11.42
CA ASP A 422 27.77 6.99 -11.39
C ASP A 422 26.41 7.66 -11.15
N LEU A 423 25.73 8.06 -12.22
CA LEU A 423 24.42 8.71 -12.13
C LEU A 423 23.42 7.73 -11.53
N VAL A 424 22.78 8.13 -10.43
CA VAL A 424 21.62 7.44 -9.87
C VAL A 424 20.49 7.58 -10.87
N VAL A 425 19.93 6.45 -11.28
CA VAL A 425 18.80 6.40 -12.22
C VAL A 425 17.57 5.87 -11.52
N ALA A 426 16.52 6.68 -11.46
CA ALA A 426 15.23 6.31 -10.91
C ALA A 426 14.09 6.81 -11.81
N ASP A 427 13.36 5.87 -12.40
CA ASP A 427 12.13 6.16 -13.15
C ASP A 427 10.90 5.87 -12.28
N TYR A 428 9.75 6.45 -12.63
CA TYR A 428 8.51 6.32 -11.88
C TYR A 428 7.36 5.83 -12.76
N VAL A 429 6.54 4.95 -12.19
CA VAL A 429 5.24 4.59 -12.75
C VAL A 429 4.18 4.88 -11.70
N LEU A 430 3.27 5.80 -12.02
CA LEU A 430 2.17 6.20 -11.15
C LEU A 430 0.88 5.56 -11.69
N VAL A 431 0.14 4.87 -10.83
CA VAL A 431 -1.17 4.29 -11.16
C VAL A 431 -2.21 4.97 -10.30
N LEU A 432 -3.01 5.83 -10.93
CA LEU A 432 -3.94 6.75 -10.29
C LEU A 432 -5.38 6.43 -10.66
N PRO A 433 -6.34 6.58 -9.75
CA PRO A 433 -7.74 6.77 -10.11
C PRO A 433 -7.89 8.05 -10.94
N LEU A 434 -8.68 8.00 -12.02
CA LEU A 434 -8.90 9.14 -12.94
C LEU A 434 -9.74 10.28 -12.32
N TRP A 435 -9.79 10.41 -11.00
CA TRP A 435 -10.47 11.52 -10.34
C TRP A 435 -9.57 12.76 -10.33
N TRP A 436 -8.25 12.56 -10.19
CA TRP A 436 -7.24 13.60 -10.21
C TRP A 436 -6.65 13.72 -11.61
N GLU A 437 -7.25 14.56 -12.45
CA GLU A 437 -6.69 14.90 -13.76
C GLU A 437 -5.31 15.55 -13.58
N VAL A 438 -4.24 14.85 -14.01
CA VAL A 438 -2.88 15.42 -14.05
C VAL A 438 -2.60 15.97 -15.46
N PRO A 439 -2.48 17.29 -15.64
CA PRO A 439 -2.37 17.91 -16.96
C PRO A 439 -0.92 17.92 -17.49
N LEU A 440 -0.36 16.74 -17.79
CA LEU A 440 0.99 16.60 -18.34
C LEU A 440 1.11 17.14 -19.78
N GLU A 441 2.30 17.57 -20.19
CA GLU A 441 2.61 18.12 -21.53
C GLU A 441 2.77 17.04 -22.63
N ILE A 442 2.30 15.81 -22.37
CA ILE A 442 2.27 14.70 -23.33
C ILE A 442 0.82 14.32 -23.65
N LYS A 443 0.57 13.88 -24.90
CA LYS A 443 -0.77 13.45 -25.32
C LYS A 443 -1.20 12.19 -24.56
N LYS A 444 -2.33 12.28 -23.83
CA LYS A 444 -2.98 11.13 -23.20
C LYS A 444 -3.50 10.12 -24.24
N ARG A 445 -3.36 8.84 -23.95
CA ARG A 445 -3.81 7.72 -24.80
C ARG A 445 -5.00 7.02 -24.18
N LEU A 446 -6.08 6.82 -24.93
CA LEU A 446 -7.27 6.14 -24.41
C LEU A 446 -7.18 4.62 -24.64
N PHE A 447 -7.52 3.85 -23.61
CA PHE A 447 -7.63 2.39 -23.65
C PHE A 447 -9.02 1.97 -23.17
N SER A 448 -9.84 1.42 -24.07
CA SER A 448 -11.20 0.95 -23.79
C SER A 448 -11.37 -0.51 -24.20
N CYS A 449 -12.18 -1.29 -23.45
CA CYS A 449 -12.52 -2.65 -23.85
C CYS A 449 -13.65 -2.66 -24.90
N PRO A 450 -13.50 -3.37 -26.03
CA PRO A 450 -14.55 -3.44 -27.06
C PRO A 450 -15.80 -4.25 -26.65
N ASN A 451 -15.68 -5.19 -25.70
CA ASN A 451 -16.69 -6.22 -25.42
C ASN A 451 -17.13 -6.27 -23.93
N GLY A 452 -17.40 -5.12 -23.31
CA GLY A 452 -17.98 -5.08 -21.96
C GLY A 452 -19.43 -5.56 -21.95
N SER A 453 -19.67 -6.81 -21.54
CA SER A 453 -21.02 -7.34 -21.34
C SER A 453 -21.63 -6.77 -20.05
N GLY A 454 -22.67 -5.93 -20.18
CA GLY A 454 -23.65 -5.67 -19.13
C GLY A 454 -23.49 -4.33 -18.40
N GLU A 455 -24.54 -3.52 -18.51
CA GLU A 455 -24.92 -2.34 -17.69
C GLU A 455 -24.02 -1.08 -17.71
N GLU A 456 -22.70 -1.14 -17.93
CA GLU A 456 -21.88 0.09 -18.06
C GLU A 456 -21.82 0.66 -19.49
N ALA A 457 -22.33 -0.09 -20.48
CA ALA A 457 -22.56 0.40 -21.84
C ALA A 457 -23.58 1.56 -21.88
N SER A 458 -24.31 1.86 -20.79
CA SER A 458 -25.18 3.04 -20.71
C SER A 458 -24.43 4.33 -20.36
N ALA A 459 -23.21 4.27 -19.82
CA ALA A 459 -22.36 5.45 -19.62
C ALA A 459 -21.54 5.77 -20.88
N THR A 460 -21.26 4.76 -21.70
CA THR A 460 -20.87 4.92 -23.11
C THR A 460 -22.10 4.76 -23.98
N GLY A 461 -23.07 5.67 -23.84
CA GLY A 461 -24.25 5.68 -24.71
C GLY A 461 -23.84 5.45 -26.15
N ASN A 462 -24.42 4.41 -26.79
CA ASN A 462 -24.20 3.96 -28.16
C ASN A 462 -23.15 4.80 -28.93
N ILE A 463 -21.88 4.36 -28.90
CA ILE A 463 -20.87 4.87 -29.82
C ILE A 463 -21.15 4.26 -31.21
N GLU A 464 -22.32 4.59 -31.76
CA GLU A 464 -22.64 4.45 -33.17
C GLU A 464 -22.32 5.79 -33.83
N GLY A 465 -21.02 6.05 -33.99
CA GLY A 465 -20.52 7.26 -34.63
C GLY A 465 -19.01 7.33 -34.53
N LYS A 466 -18.36 7.87 -35.57
CA LYS A 466 -16.95 8.28 -35.55
C LYS A 466 -16.78 9.49 -34.61
N GLU A 467 -17.05 9.33 -33.32
CA GLU A 467 -16.59 10.33 -32.34
C GLU A 467 -15.06 10.30 -32.34
N ASP A 468 -14.46 11.50 -32.39
CA ASP A 468 -13.01 11.65 -32.26
C ASP A 468 -12.58 11.10 -30.89
N GLU A 469 -11.56 10.24 -30.88
CA GLU A 469 -11.00 9.65 -29.65
C GLU A 469 -10.63 10.72 -28.62
N GLU A 470 -10.22 11.90 -29.10
CA GLU A 470 -9.92 13.05 -28.26
C GLU A 470 -11.16 13.62 -27.54
N GLU A 471 -12.30 13.70 -28.21
CA GLU A 471 -13.55 14.18 -27.60
C GLU A 471 -14.11 13.17 -26.59
N VAL A 472 -13.98 11.87 -26.89
CA VAL A 472 -14.32 10.80 -25.94
C VAL A 472 -13.45 10.92 -24.69
N LEU A 473 -12.13 11.08 -24.85
CA LEU A 473 -11.19 11.21 -23.75
C LEU A 473 -11.49 12.44 -22.88
N LYS A 474 -11.73 13.62 -23.49
CA LYS A 474 -12.14 14.84 -22.77
C LYS A 474 -13.43 14.63 -21.97
N ARG A 475 -14.43 13.98 -22.57
CA ARG A 475 -15.69 13.66 -21.89
C ARG A 475 -15.45 12.77 -20.68
N VAL A 476 -14.71 11.68 -20.84
CA VAL A 476 -14.37 10.74 -19.76
C VAL A 476 -13.64 11.44 -18.62
N ILE A 477 -12.59 12.22 -18.92
CA ILE A 477 -11.82 12.94 -17.89
C ILE A 477 -12.73 13.89 -17.12
N ARG A 478 -13.52 14.70 -17.83
CA ARG A 478 -14.45 15.65 -17.22
C ARG A 478 -15.49 14.98 -16.33
N GLU A 479 -16.04 13.84 -16.75
CA GLU A 479 -17.02 13.08 -15.97
C GLU A 479 -16.40 12.47 -14.71
N ARG A 480 -15.18 11.92 -14.81
CA ARG A 480 -14.52 11.26 -13.68
C ARG A 480 -13.92 12.27 -12.69
N SER A 481 -13.41 13.40 -13.14
CA SER A 481 -12.92 14.47 -12.27
C SER A 481 -14.03 15.24 -11.57
N ALA A 482 -15.28 15.17 -12.06
CA ALA A 482 -16.44 15.77 -11.40
C ALA A 482 -16.67 15.22 -9.97
N LEU A 483 -16.21 14.00 -9.66
CA LEU A 483 -16.26 13.41 -8.31
C LEU A 483 -15.54 14.29 -7.27
N LEU A 484 -14.51 15.04 -7.67
CA LEU A 484 -13.80 15.95 -6.78
C LEU A 484 -14.65 17.16 -6.34
N LYS A 485 -15.74 17.44 -7.07
CA LYS A 485 -16.66 18.55 -6.80
C LYS A 485 -17.89 18.14 -5.99
N GLU A 486 -18.03 16.86 -5.69
CA GLU A 486 -19.08 16.34 -4.82
C GLU A 486 -18.63 16.34 -3.35
N GLY A 487 -19.60 16.40 -2.43
CA GLY A 487 -19.32 16.32 -1.00
C GLY A 487 -18.67 17.58 -0.42
N HIS A 488 -17.90 17.40 0.65
CA HIS A 488 -16.96 18.41 1.14
C HIS A 488 -15.80 18.55 0.14
N VAL A 489 -15.70 19.73 -0.46
CA VAL A 489 -14.71 20.01 -1.51
C VAL A 489 -13.38 20.38 -0.87
N LEU A 490 -12.33 19.67 -1.25
CA LEU A 490 -10.96 19.96 -0.88
C LEU A 490 -10.22 20.62 -2.06
N PRO A 491 -9.50 21.73 -1.84
CA PRO A 491 -8.66 22.31 -2.89
C PRO A 491 -7.40 21.47 -3.07
N TYR A 492 -7.09 21.11 -4.33
CA TYR A 492 -5.84 20.44 -4.67
C TYR A 492 -5.03 21.28 -5.66
N GLU A 493 -3.76 21.49 -5.35
CA GLU A 493 -2.81 22.12 -6.27
C GLU A 493 -1.74 21.14 -6.77
N TRP A 494 -1.62 19.98 -6.12
CA TRP A 494 -0.58 19.00 -6.43
C TRP A 494 -0.63 18.43 -7.85
N PRO A 495 -1.79 18.23 -8.53
CA PRO A 495 -1.78 17.73 -9.91
C PRO A 495 -1.09 18.72 -10.86
N VAL A 496 -1.39 20.01 -10.68
CA VAL A 496 -0.78 21.10 -11.45
C VAL A 496 0.70 21.26 -11.09
N LYS A 497 1.07 21.18 -9.80
CA LYS A 497 2.47 21.24 -9.36
C LYS A 497 3.29 20.08 -9.89
N LEU A 498 2.72 18.87 -9.95
CA LEU A 498 3.36 17.69 -10.51
C LEU A 498 3.60 17.87 -12.00
N ALA A 499 2.58 18.30 -12.76
CA ALA A 499 2.71 18.57 -14.18
C ALA A 499 3.76 19.65 -14.49
N ALA A 500 3.72 20.77 -13.76
CA ALA A 500 4.68 21.85 -13.92
C ALA A 500 6.12 21.44 -13.58
N ALA A 501 6.31 20.53 -12.61
CA ALA A 501 7.63 20.03 -12.26
C ALA A 501 8.15 18.98 -13.24
N ALA A 502 7.27 18.18 -13.86
CA ALA A 502 7.64 17.19 -14.85
C ALA A 502 8.04 17.85 -16.19
N GLY A 503 7.33 18.92 -16.59
CA GLY A 503 7.52 19.62 -17.87
C GLY A 503 7.50 18.68 -19.08
N GLU A 504 8.20 19.04 -20.15
CA GLU A 504 8.31 18.20 -21.36
C GLU A 504 9.30 17.04 -21.20
N LYS A 505 10.20 17.08 -20.21
CA LYS A 505 11.38 16.22 -20.14
C LYS A 505 11.15 14.88 -19.46
N TRP A 506 10.33 14.87 -18.40
CA TRP A 506 10.08 13.66 -17.61
C TRP A 506 8.98 12.76 -18.19
N PRO A 507 7.81 13.28 -18.63
CA PRO A 507 6.71 12.43 -19.06
C PRO A 507 7.08 11.63 -20.30
N CYS A 508 6.99 10.30 -20.18
CA CYS A 508 7.28 9.38 -21.28
C CYS A 508 6.04 8.58 -21.72
N PHE A 509 5.03 8.48 -20.86
CA PHE A 509 3.77 7.77 -21.11
C PHE A 509 2.64 8.35 -20.27
N ASP A 510 1.44 8.43 -20.84
CA ASP A 510 0.23 8.89 -20.16
C ASP A 510 -0.99 8.17 -20.76
N GLY A 511 -1.51 7.17 -20.05
CA GLY A 511 -2.56 6.27 -20.53
C GLY A 511 -3.80 6.30 -19.64
N VAL A 512 -4.98 6.47 -20.25
CA VAL A 512 -6.28 6.46 -19.57
C VAL A 512 -7.04 5.19 -19.93
N PHE A 513 -7.34 4.39 -18.91
CA PHE A 513 -7.98 3.09 -19.03
C PHE A 513 -9.42 3.14 -18.49
N VAL A 514 -10.39 2.75 -19.32
CA VAL A 514 -11.82 2.75 -19.02
C VAL A 514 -12.50 1.41 -19.30
N GLY A 515 -13.63 1.15 -18.65
CA GLY A 515 -14.52 0.04 -19.01
C GLY A 515 -13.88 -1.35 -18.90
N GLY A 516 -13.07 -1.58 -17.86
CA GLY A 516 -12.42 -2.88 -17.62
C GLY A 516 -11.07 -3.10 -18.32
N SER A 517 -10.56 -2.11 -19.07
CA SER A 517 -9.28 -2.23 -19.78
C SER A 517 -8.04 -2.23 -18.90
N TYR A 518 -8.19 -1.88 -17.62
CA TYR A 518 -7.15 -2.05 -16.60
C TYR A 518 -7.56 -3.13 -15.59
N GLU A 519 -6.64 -4.04 -15.31
CA GLU A 519 -6.78 -5.08 -14.29
C GLU A 519 -5.95 -4.73 -13.07
N TYR A 520 -6.63 -4.59 -11.94
CA TYR A 520 -6.01 -4.46 -10.63
C TYR A 520 -5.81 -5.82 -9.98
N PHE A 521 -4.82 -5.94 -9.09
CA PHE A 521 -4.72 -7.08 -8.20
C PHE A 521 -5.18 -6.72 -6.78
N CYS A 522 -6.07 -7.53 -6.23
CA CYS A 522 -6.62 -7.37 -4.89
C CYS A 522 -6.08 -8.46 -3.97
N THR A 523 -5.06 -8.13 -3.18
CA THR A 523 -4.31 -9.08 -2.35
C THR A 523 -5.14 -9.71 -1.25
N ILE A 524 -6.05 -8.96 -0.62
CA ILE A 524 -6.95 -9.50 0.41
C ILE A 524 -7.86 -10.61 -0.13
N THR A 525 -8.35 -10.46 -1.37
CA THR A 525 -9.22 -11.47 -2.00
C THR A 525 -8.45 -12.46 -2.86
N ASN A 526 -7.17 -12.20 -3.12
CA ASN A 526 -6.34 -12.93 -4.05
C ASN A 526 -6.97 -13.04 -5.45
N LYS A 527 -7.60 -11.95 -5.92
CA LYS A 527 -8.32 -11.87 -7.20
C LYS A 527 -7.79 -10.74 -8.07
N ARG A 528 -7.85 -10.93 -9.39
CA ARG A 528 -7.78 -9.83 -10.36
C ARG A 528 -9.15 -9.16 -10.43
N LEU A 529 -9.16 -7.83 -10.44
CA LEU A 529 -10.37 -7.02 -10.51
C LEU A 529 -10.27 -6.10 -11.73
N SER A 530 -11.19 -6.25 -12.67
CA SER A 530 -11.38 -5.35 -13.81
C SER A 530 -12.58 -4.44 -13.56
N GLY A 531 -12.56 -3.23 -14.13
CA GLY A 531 -13.72 -2.34 -14.12
C GLY A 531 -14.01 -1.70 -12.76
N VAL A 532 -13.03 -1.67 -11.85
CA VAL A 532 -13.21 -1.05 -10.52
C VAL A 532 -13.33 0.47 -10.61
N THR A 533 -12.45 1.08 -11.42
CA THR A 533 -12.43 2.52 -11.68
C THR A 533 -11.74 2.80 -13.01
N ALA A 534 -12.05 3.94 -13.60
CA ALA A 534 -11.19 4.51 -14.63
C ALA A 534 -9.83 4.85 -14.00
N THR A 535 -8.76 4.56 -14.75
CA THR A 535 -7.38 4.56 -14.24
C THR A 535 -6.49 5.37 -15.17
N GLU A 536 -5.62 6.19 -14.60
CA GLU A 536 -4.54 6.87 -15.30
C GLU A 536 -3.22 6.20 -14.93
N VAL A 537 -2.43 5.83 -15.94
CA VAL A 537 -1.07 5.30 -15.77
C VAL A 537 -0.10 6.30 -16.37
N ILE A 538 0.76 6.87 -15.52
CA ILE A 538 1.76 7.86 -15.89
C ILE A 538 3.14 7.23 -15.76
N GLY A 539 3.96 7.35 -16.81
CA GLY A 539 5.38 7.01 -16.79
C GLY A 539 6.24 8.28 -16.79
N LEU A 540 7.10 8.43 -15.78
CA LEU A 540 8.07 9.52 -15.68
C LEU A 540 9.48 8.92 -15.79
N GLU A 541 10.17 9.23 -16.88
CA GLU A 541 11.53 8.79 -17.15
C GLU A 541 12.50 9.90 -16.76
N GLN A 542 13.48 9.58 -15.91
CA GLN A 542 14.49 10.56 -15.52
C GLN A 542 15.24 11.04 -16.76
N PRO A 543 15.42 12.36 -16.97
CA PRO A 543 16.22 12.89 -18.08
C PRO A 543 17.68 12.39 -18.00
N ARG A 544 18.21 11.85 -19.09
CA ARG A 544 19.56 11.26 -19.17
C ARG A 544 20.35 11.84 -20.34
N SER A 545 21.65 12.05 -20.16
CA SER A 545 22.56 12.36 -21.26
C SER A 545 23.00 11.05 -21.94
N VAL A 546 23.01 11.00 -23.27
CA VAL A 546 23.20 9.78 -24.10
C VAL A 546 24.63 9.18 -24.01
N ARG A 547 25.45 9.59 -23.04
CA ARG A 547 26.86 9.23 -22.97
C ARG A 547 27.12 8.04 -22.04
N GLY A 548 27.09 6.83 -22.60
CA GLY A 548 27.60 5.62 -21.93
C GLY A 548 27.18 4.34 -22.63
N GLY A 549 28.14 3.49 -23.00
CA GLY A 549 27.99 2.35 -23.92
C GLY A 549 27.22 1.13 -23.40
N ASN A 550 26.38 1.25 -22.38
CA ASN A 550 25.39 0.24 -22.00
C ASN A 550 24.00 0.88 -22.11
N SER A 551 23.14 0.36 -22.99
CA SER A 551 21.79 0.89 -23.14
C SER A 551 21.00 0.66 -21.86
N LEU A 552 20.86 1.69 -21.04
CA LEU A 552 19.93 1.69 -19.92
C LEU A 552 18.51 1.38 -20.45
N PRO A 553 17.67 0.67 -19.69
CA PRO A 553 16.29 0.46 -20.08
C PRO A 553 15.58 1.80 -20.26
N SER A 554 14.76 1.87 -21.32
CA SER A 554 13.89 3.00 -21.60
C SER A 554 12.49 2.70 -21.07
N LEU A 555 11.98 3.58 -20.21
CA LEU A 555 10.66 3.40 -19.63
C LEU A 555 9.59 3.52 -20.72
N ARG A 556 9.73 4.52 -21.61
CA ARG A 556 8.86 4.70 -22.79
C ARG A 556 8.71 3.40 -23.58
N THR A 557 9.84 2.84 -24.01
CA THR A 557 9.87 1.63 -24.84
C THR A 557 9.23 0.45 -24.12
N SER A 558 9.45 0.33 -22.82
CA SER A 558 8.89 -0.77 -22.01
C SER A 558 7.37 -0.65 -21.86
N LEU A 559 6.86 0.56 -21.59
CA LEU A 559 5.41 0.81 -21.47
C LEU A 559 4.71 0.69 -22.83
N ASP A 560 5.32 1.19 -23.90
CA ASP A 560 4.80 1.05 -25.26
C ASP A 560 4.79 -0.42 -25.72
N SER A 561 5.81 -1.20 -25.36
CA SER A 561 5.82 -2.65 -25.62
C SER A 561 4.71 -3.38 -24.85
N PHE A 562 4.50 -3.02 -23.59
CA PHE A 562 3.49 -3.66 -22.75
C PHE A 562 2.05 -3.34 -23.20
N TYR A 563 1.73 -2.04 -23.32
CA TYR A 563 0.38 -1.58 -23.66
C TYR A 563 0.12 -1.55 -25.18
N GLY A 564 1.14 -1.39 -26.02
CA GLY A 564 1.00 -1.39 -27.47
C GLY A 564 0.57 -2.73 -28.06
N ARG A 565 0.84 -3.85 -27.37
CA ARG A 565 0.30 -5.17 -27.72
C ARG A 565 -1.22 -5.28 -27.56
N GLN A 566 -1.86 -4.42 -26.76
CA GLN A 566 -3.31 -4.41 -26.62
C GLN A 566 -4.03 -3.80 -27.84
N VAL A 567 -3.33 -2.99 -28.65
CA VAL A 567 -3.92 -2.27 -29.81
C VAL A 567 -3.99 -3.16 -31.07
N THR A 568 -3.28 -4.30 -31.12
CA THR A 568 -3.16 -5.12 -32.35
C THR A 568 -4.17 -6.27 -32.48
N ALA A 569 -5.13 -6.42 -31.57
CA ALA A 569 -6.21 -7.40 -31.74
C ALA A 569 -7.34 -6.95 -32.70
N ALA A 570 -7.26 -5.75 -33.26
CA ALA A 570 -8.17 -5.25 -34.28
C ALA A 570 -7.41 -5.04 -35.59
N GLY A 571 -7.17 -6.13 -36.34
CA GLY A 571 -6.53 -6.02 -37.66
C GLY A 571 -5.89 -7.30 -38.17
N ARG A 572 -6.66 -8.38 -38.29
CA ARG A 572 -6.49 -9.36 -39.38
C ARG A 572 -7.84 -9.79 -39.91
#